data_AF-A0A9E3H0J1-F1
#
_entry.id   AF-A0A9E3H0J1-F1
#
_cell.length_a   1.000
_cell.length_b   1.000
_cell.length_c   1.000
_cell.angle_alpha   90.00
_cell.angle_beta   90.00
_cell.angle_gamma   90.00
#
_symmetry.space_group_name_H-M   'P 1'
#
loop_
_entity.id
_entity.type
_entity.pdbx_description
1 polymer ?
#
loop_
_entity_poly.entity_id
_entity_poly.type
_entity_poly.pdbx_seq_one_letter_code
_entity_poly.pdbx_strand_id
1 'polypeptide(L)' 'MSMARAAFVPPDTMAWKLAERFALLIGRLRLAVGAAMDDNGPLRSVGARIWNRVTDAVERFCV' A
#
# COMPACT_ATOMS: atom_id res chain seq x y z
N MET A 1 -6.65 -19.42 -20.09
CA MET A 1 -6.34 -18.21 -19.29
C MET A 1 -4.83 -18.05 -19.27
N SER A 2 -4.30 -17.01 -19.93
CA SER A 2 -2.85 -16.76 -19.95
C SER A 2 -2.45 -16.07 -18.65
N MET A 3 -1.63 -16.74 -17.82
CA MET A 3 -0.93 -16.06 -16.72
C MET A 3 0.13 -15.16 -17.36
N ALA A 4 -0.16 -13.87 -17.49
CA ALA A 4 0.88 -12.88 -17.72
C ALA A 4 1.83 -12.95 -16.51
N ARG A 5 3.01 -13.54 -16.69
CA ARG A 5 4.09 -13.47 -15.71
C ARG A 5 4.37 -11.99 -15.47
N ALA A 6 4.31 -11.54 -14.21
CA ALA A 6 4.74 -10.21 -13.83
C ALA A 6 6.13 -9.96 -14.43
N ALA A 7 6.21 -9.05 -15.39
CA ALA A 7 7.46 -8.72 -16.04
C ALA A 7 8.40 -8.14 -14.97
N PHE A 8 9.64 -8.63 -14.91
CA PHE A 8 10.66 -8.03 -14.07
C PHE A 8 10.82 -6.56 -14.49
N VAL A 9 10.48 -5.64 -13.59
CA VAL A 9 10.67 -4.19 -13.81
C VAL A 9 12.08 -3.84 -13.32
N PRO A 10 13.00 -3.42 -14.21
CA PRO A 10 14.36 -3.09 -13.80
C PRO A 10 14.40 -1.89 -12.84
N PRO A 11 15.34 -1.87 -11.88
CA PRO A 11 15.37 -0.89 -10.78
C PRO A 11 15.68 0.56 -11.19
N ASP A 12 16.19 0.76 -12.39
CA ASP A 12 16.52 2.06 -12.97
C ASP A 12 15.30 2.74 -13.64
N THR A 13 14.23 1.99 -13.90
CA THR A 13 13.03 2.49 -14.59
C THR A 13 12.21 3.45 -13.72
N MET A 14 11.48 4.35 -14.39
CA MET A 14 10.53 5.24 -13.71
C MET A 14 9.42 4.44 -12.99
N ALA A 15 9.02 3.30 -13.56
CA ALA A 15 8.02 2.41 -12.96
C ALA A 15 8.52 1.83 -11.61
N TRP A 16 9.78 1.40 -11.54
CA TRP A 16 10.37 0.94 -10.29
C TRP A 16 10.45 2.04 -9.23
N LYS A 17 10.95 3.22 -9.60
CA LYS A 17 11.03 4.38 -8.69
C LYS A 17 9.64 4.80 -8.18
N LEU A 18 8.62 4.69 -9.02
CA LEU A 18 7.23 4.95 -8.63
C LEU A 18 6.74 3.90 -7.63
N ALA A 19 7.02 2.62 -7.88
CA ALA A 19 6.68 1.53 -6.97
C ALA A 19 7.36 1.69 -5.60
N GLU A 20 8.66 2.05 -5.57
CA GLU A 20 9.38 2.34 -4.33
C GLU A 20 8.76 3.49 -3.53
N ARG A 21 8.42 4.60 -4.20
CA ARG A 21 7.75 5.73 -3.55
C ARG A 21 6.39 5.35 -2.98
N PHE A 22 5.63 4.53 -3.71
CA PHE A 22 4.34 4.00 -3.23
C PHE A 22 4.52 3.09 -2.03
N ALA A 23 5.47 2.15 -2.06
CA ALA A 23 5.77 1.28 -0.93
C ALA A 23 6.16 2.08 0.32
N LEU A 24 6.97 3.13 0.14
CA LEU A 24 7.41 4.01 1.23
C LEU A 24 6.24 4.84 1.80
N LEU A 25 5.34 5.33 0.96
CA LEU A 25 4.11 6.01 1.36
C LEU A 25 3.21 5.08 2.18
N ILE A 26 2.97 3.85 1.69
CA ILE A 26 2.15 2.84 2.38
C ILE A 26 2.76 2.49 3.73
N GLY A 27 4.09 2.30 3.80
CA GLY A 27 4.79 2.04 5.06
C GLY A 27 4.63 3.17 6.07
N ARG A 28 4.77 4.43 5.64
CA ARG A 28 4.56 5.61 6.50
C ARG A 28 3.11 5.73 6.96
N LEU A 29 2.15 5.47 6.07
CA LEU A 29 0.73 5.49 6.41
C LEU A 29 0.41 4.43 7.48
N ARG A 30 0.95 3.22 7.33
CA ARG A 30 0.78 2.15 8.33
C ARG A 30 1.32 2.55 9.70
N LEU A 31 2.50 3.18 9.76
CA LEU A 31 3.09 3.64 11.02
C LEU A 31 2.27 4.77 11.66
N ALA A 32 1.85 5.76 10.88
CA ALA A 32 1.03 6.87 11.37
C ALA A 32 -0.34 6.39 11.88
N VAL A 33 -0.96 5.46 11.14
CA VAL A 33 -2.20 4.81 11.55
C VAL A 33 -1.98 3.98 12.82
N GLY A 34 -0.95 3.14 12.88
CA GLY A 34 -0.61 2.37 14.09
C GLY A 34 -0.45 3.25 15.33
N ALA A 35 0.36 4.31 15.23
CA ALA A 35 0.56 5.26 16.33
C ALA A 35 -0.76 5.93 16.77
N ALA A 36 -1.59 6.37 15.82
CA ALA A 36 -2.89 6.98 16.14
C ALA A 36 -3.91 5.98 16.74
N MET A 37 -3.74 4.68 16.48
CA MET A 37 -4.63 3.60 16.93
C MET A 37 -4.31 3.07 18.33
N ASP A 38 -3.08 3.27 18.80
CA ASP A 38 -2.68 2.94 20.18
C ASP A 38 -3.22 3.96 21.19
N ASP A 39 -3.35 5.23 20.77
CA ASP A 39 -3.81 6.31 21.63
C ASP A 39 -5.34 6.50 21.63
N ASN A 40 -6.08 5.94 20.66
CA ASN A 40 -7.52 6.19 20.50
C ASN A 40 -8.31 5.02 19.90
N GLY A 41 -9.13 4.36 20.73
CA GLY A 41 -10.01 3.24 20.35
C GLY A 41 -10.94 3.52 19.15
N PRO A 42 -11.60 4.69 19.05
CA PRO A 42 -12.44 5.02 17.88
C PRO A 42 -11.64 5.16 16.57
N LEU A 43 -10.42 5.72 16.63
CA LEU A 43 -9.54 5.89 15.48
C LEU A 43 -9.01 4.54 14.95
N ARG A 44 -8.96 3.52 15.81
CA ARG A 44 -8.72 2.11 15.43
C ARG A 44 -9.63 1.63 14.29
N SER A 45 -10.92 1.90 14.41
CA SER A 45 -11.90 1.48 13.38
C SER A 45 -11.78 2.27 12.07
N VAL A 46 -11.32 3.51 12.12
CA VAL A 46 -11.16 4.39 10.96
C VAL A 46 -9.86 4.06 10.23
N GLY A 47 -8.77 3.90 10.98
CA GLY A 47 -7.47 3.45 10.46
C GLY A 47 -7.55 2.11 9.75
N ALA A 48 -8.24 1.13 10.35
CA ALA A 48 -8.48 -0.17 9.71
C ALA A 48 -9.28 -0.05 8.40
N ARG A 49 -10.31 0.81 8.36
CA ARG A 49 -11.11 1.05 7.13
C ARG A 49 -10.31 1.72 6.02
N ILE A 50 -9.46 2.70 6.36
CA ILE A 50 -8.56 3.35 5.40
C ILE A 50 -7.55 2.34 4.87
N TRP A 51 -6.93 1.56 5.76
CA TRP A 51 -5.96 0.54 5.38
C TRP A 51 -6.55 -0.52 4.44
N ASN A 52 -7.75 -1.01 4.74
CA ASN A 52 -8.44 -1.97 3.87
C ASN A 52 -8.73 -1.37 2.48
N ARG A 53 -9.21 -0.12 2.40
CA ARG A 53 -9.43 0.55 1.09
C ARG A 53 -8.16 0.75 0.28
N VAL A 54 -7.05 1.06 0.95
CA VAL A 54 -5.74 1.20 0.28
C VAL A 54 -5.27 -0.16 -0.23
N THR A 55 -5.39 -1.22 0.58
CA THR A 55 -5.05 -2.59 0.18
C THR A 55 -5.89 -3.03 -1.03
N ASP A 56 -7.21 -2.86 -0.98
CA ASP A 56 -8.12 -3.16 -2.10
C ASP A 56 -7.74 -2.41 -3.38
N ALA A 57 -7.38 -1.13 -3.26
CA ALA A 57 -6.96 -0.33 -4.41
C ALA A 57 -5.66 -0.88 -5.01
N VAL A 58 -4.67 -1.21 -4.17
CA VAL A 58 -3.40 -1.81 -4.61
C VAL A 58 -3.65 -3.15 -5.31
N GLU A 59 -4.47 -4.03 -4.74
CA GLU A 59 -4.82 -5.32 -5.36
C GLU A 59 -5.43 -5.13 -6.75
N ARG A 60 -6.32 -4.15 -6.94
CA ARG A 60 -6.92 -3.86 -8.26
C ARG A 60 -5.93 -3.34 -9.30
N PHE A 61 -4.86 -2.67 -8.89
CA PHE A 61 -3.83 -2.16 -9.80
C PHE A 61 -2.73 -3.20 -10.10
N CYS A 62 -2.58 -4.22 -9.25
CA CYS A 62 -1.58 -5.27 -9.41
C CYS A 62 -2.08 -6.50 -10.21
N VAL A 63 -3.35 -6.50 -10.66
CA VAL A 63 -3.98 -7.56 -11.47
C VAL A 63 -4.13 -7.13 -12.93
#